data_AF-A0A1C6L0K0-F1
#
_entry.id   AF-A0A1C6L0K0-F1
#
_cell.length_a   1.000
_cell.length_b   1.000
_cell.length_c   1.000
_cell.angle_alpha   90.00
_cell.angle_beta   90.00
_cell.angle_gamma   90.00
#
_symmetry.space_group_name_H-M   'P 1'
#
loop_
_entity.id
_entity.type
_entity.pdbx_description
1 polymer ?
#
loop_
_entity_poly.entity_id
_entity_poly.type
_entity_poly.pdbx_seq_one_letter_code
_entity_poly.pdbx_strand_id
1 'polypeptide(L)' 'MTAQFVGKTSMGFVTGKIYQVRTECKNVMINSRPTPCLCIYDLHSKAWCPYSNLEAMLQNWKIVGYDIELTHIKRSDS' A
#
# COMPACT_ATOMS: atom_id res chain seq x y z
N MET A 1 6.80 1.94 2.12
CA MET A 1 7.20 0.62 2.66
C MET A 1 7.44 -0.35 1.51
N THR A 2 8.25 -1.37 1.71
CA THR A 2 8.50 -2.41 0.69
C THR A 2 7.75 -3.69 1.05
N ALA A 3 6.92 -4.19 0.13
CA ALA A 3 6.08 -5.37 0.36
C ALA A 3 5.99 -6.26 -0.89
N GLN A 4 5.98 -7.57 -0.68
CA GLN A 4 5.75 -8.57 -1.72
C GLN A 4 4.26 -8.87 -1.82
N PHE A 5 3.72 -8.84 -3.04
CA PHE A 5 2.34 -9.27 -3.27
C PHE A 5 2.29 -10.79 -3.34
N VAL A 6 1.56 -11.43 -2.41
CA VAL A 6 1.40 -12.89 -2.32
C VAL A 6 -0.02 -13.35 -2.66
N GLY A 7 -0.93 -12.41 -2.92
CA GLY A 7 -2.28 -12.68 -3.43
C GLY A 7 -2.31 -13.10 -4.90
N LYS A 8 -3.52 -13.28 -5.44
CA LYS A 8 -3.75 -13.56 -6.87
C LYS A 8 -3.54 -12.29 -7.70
N THR A 9 -2.73 -12.37 -8.77
CA THR A 9 -2.49 -11.27 -9.73
C THR A 9 -3.79 -10.54 -10.08
N SER A 10 -3.86 -9.25 -9.74
CA SER A 10 -5.06 -8.42 -9.88
C SER A 10 -4.73 -6.93 -9.73
N MET A 11 -5.56 -6.06 -10.30
CA MET A 11 -5.51 -4.60 -10.09
C MET A 11 -4.12 -3.95 -10.36
N GLY A 12 -3.33 -4.53 -11.25
CA GLY A 12 -1.97 -4.09 -11.58
C GLY A 12 -0.85 -4.70 -10.71
N PHE A 13 -1.20 -5.45 -9.66
CA PHE A 13 -0.24 -6.21 -8.87
C PHE A 13 -0.09 -7.64 -9.40
N VAL A 14 1.15 -8.07 -9.57
CA VAL A 14 1.59 -9.41 -10.00
C VAL A 14 2.10 -10.21 -8.80
N THR A 15 1.59 -11.44 -8.64
CA THR A 15 2.01 -12.38 -7.58
C THR A 15 3.52 -12.60 -7.59
N GLY A 16 4.13 -12.60 -6.40
CA GLY A 16 5.55 -12.81 -6.19
C GLY A 16 6.42 -11.56 -6.37
N LYS A 17 5.91 -10.50 -7.00
CA LYS A 17 6.67 -9.25 -7.20
C LYS A 17 6.70 -8.40 -5.93
N ILE A 18 7.81 -7.70 -5.74
CA ILE A 18 8.03 -6.74 -4.65
C ILE A 18 7.73 -5.33 -5.17
N TYR A 19 7.07 -4.53 -4.35
CA TYR A 19 6.66 -3.17 -4.65
C TYR A 19 7.07 -2.23 -3.52
N GLN A 20 7.40 -0.99 -3.87
CA GLN A 20 7.38 0.11 -2.92
C GLN A 20 5.97 0.66 -2.89
N VAL A 21 5.32 0.55 -1.73
CA VAL A 21 3.90 0.84 -1.56
C VAL A 21 3.65 1.86 -0.47
N ARG A 22 2.53 2.58 -0.62
CA ARG A 22 1.90 3.39 0.43
C ARG A 22 0.51 2.85 0.73
N THR A 23 0.06 3.04 1.96
CA THR A 23 -1.30 2.71 2.41
C THR A 23 -2.03 3.96 2.87
N GLU A 24 -3.33 4.01 2.63
CA GLU A 24 -4.19 5.13 3.01
C GLU A 24 -5.60 4.63 3.35
N CYS A 25 -6.17 5.11 4.46
CA CYS A 25 -7.57 4.87 4.79
C CYS A 25 -8.44 5.96 4.17
N LYS A 26 -9.37 5.61 3.28
CA LYS A 26 -10.27 6.59 2.65
C LYS A 26 -11.56 5.95 2.15
N ASN A 27 -12.54 6.79 1.79
CA ASN A 27 -13.70 6.32 1.05
C ASN A 27 -13.40 6.22 -0.44
N VAL A 28 -13.75 5.09 -1.05
CA VAL A 28 -13.71 4.87 -2.51
C VAL A 28 -15.11 4.55 -3.02
N MET A 29 -15.39 4.90 -4.27
CA MET A 29 -16.68 4.58 -4.90
C MET A 29 -16.66 3.15 -5.43
N ILE A 30 -17.46 2.26 -4.82
CA ILE A 30 -17.67 0.88 -5.27
C ILE A 30 -19.16 0.71 -5.55
N ASN A 31 -19.52 0.30 -6.78
CA ASN A 31 -20.92 0.16 -7.21
C ASN A 31 -21.76 1.42 -6.89
N SER A 32 -21.20 2.60 -7.18
CA SER A 32 -21.82 3.90 -6.91
C SER A 32 -22.10 4.21 -5.43
N ARG A 33 -21.43 3.52 -4.49
CA ARG A 33 -21.53 3.79 -3.05
C ARG A 33 -20.16 4.16 -2.46
N PRO A 34 -20.05 5.24 -1.66
CA PRO A 34 -18.86 5.51 -0.88
C PRO A 34 -18.63 4.38 0.12
N THR A 35 -17.49 3.71 0.00
CA THR A 35 -17.13 2.55 0.83
C THR A 35 -15.76 2.81 1.47
N PRO A 36 -15.63 2.72 2.80
CA PRO A 36 -14.33 2.86 3.45
C PRO A 36 -13.41 1.72 3.05
N CYS A 37 -12.16 2.04 2.68
CA CYS A 37 -11.10 1.08 2.38
C CYS A 37 -9.85 1.39 3.18
N LEU A 38 -9.07 0.34 3.46
CA LEU A 38 -7.62 0.43 3.53
C LEU A 38 -7.09 0.20 2.10
N CYS A 39 -6.64 1.24 1.45
CA CYS A 39 -6.18 1.17 0.07
C CYS A 39 -4.64 1.13 0.02
N ILE A 40 -4.08 0.21 -0.78
CA ILE A 40 -2.64 0.12 -1.05
C ILE A 40 -2.35 0.57 -2.48
N TYR A 41 -1.24 1.29 -2.67
CA TYR A 41 -0.81 1.84 -3.96
C TYR A 41 0.65 1.50 -4.18
N ASP A 42 1.02 1.11 -5.40
CA ASP A 42 2.40 1.15 -5.85
C ASP A 42 2.85 2.61 -6.02
N LEU A 43 4.09 2.91 -5.64
CA LEU A 43 4.66 4.25 -5.80
C LEU A 43 5.14 4.51 -7.24
N HIS A 44 5.41 3.46 -8.00
CA HIS A 44 6.01 3.56 -9.35
C HIS A 44 5.05 3.25 -10.49
N SER A 45 3.80 2.95 -10.20
CA SER A 45 2.79 2.64 -11.21
C SER A 45 1.39 3.08 -10.78
N LYS A 46 0.42 2.87 -11.67
CA LYS A 46 -1.00 3.11 -11.37
C LYS A 46 -1.67 1.93 -10.64
N ALA A 47 -0.92 0.90 -10.25
CA ALA A 47 -1.46 -0.25 -9.53
C ALA A 47 -1.94 0.17 -8.13
N TRP A 48 -3.17 -0.25 -7.80
CA TRP A 48 -3.76 0.03 -6.49
C TRP A 48 -4.85 -0.99 -6.18
N CYS A 49 -5.10 -1.25 -4.90
CA CYS A 49 -6.12 -2.22 -4.49
C CYS A 49 -6.79 -1.78 -3.18
N PRO A 50 -8.13 -1.74 -3.12
CA PRO A 50 -8.87 -1.51 -1.88
C PRO A 50 -9.03 -2.81 -1.09
N TYR A 51 -8.81 -2.74 0.22
CA TYR A 51 -9.13 -3.80 1.18
C TYR A 51 -10.18 -3.31 2.18
N SER A 52 -11.04 -4.22 2.63
CA SER A 52 -12.08 -3.92 3.62
C SER A 52 -11.51 -3.64 5.00
N ASN A 53 -10.36 -4.23 5.33
CA ASN A 53 -9.68 -4.09 6.62
C ASN A 53 -8.20 -4.51 6.48
N LEU A 54 -7.46 -4.35 7.59
CA LEU A 54 -6.05 -4.70 7.68
C LEU A 54 -5.78 -6.20 7.46
N GLU A 55 -6.62 -7.08 8.00
CA GLU A 55 -6.45 -8.54 7.89
C GLU A 55 -6.50 -9.00 6.43
N ALA A 56 -7.50 -8.53 5.67
CA ALA A 56 -7.62 -8.84 4.24
C ALA A 56 -6.40 -8.34 3.44
N MET A 57 -5.84 -7.18 3.80
CA MET A 57 -4.60 -6.69 3.21
C MET A 57 -3.43 -7.64 3.54
N LEU A 58 -3.25 -8.00 4.80
CA LEU A 58 -2.14 -8.86 5.25
C LEU A 58 -2.19 -10.28 4.67
N GLN A 59 -3.37 -10.78 4.31
CA GLN A 59 -3.51 -12.05 3.58
C GLN A 59 -2.90 -11.99 2.16
N ASN A 60 -2.78 -10.80 1.58
CA ASN A 60 -2.31 -10.61 0.20
C ASN A 60 -0.91 -9.99 0.12
N TRP A 61 -0.34 -9.56 1.24
CA TRP A 61 0.91 -8.82 1.29
C TRP A 61 1.85 -9.34 2.39
N LYS A 62 3.09 -9.62 2.00
CA LYS A 62 4.19 -9.88 2.92
C LYS A 62 5.06 -8.63 3.02
N ILE A 63 5.09 -8.00 4.19
CA ILE A 63 5.96 -6.84 4.43
C ILE A 63 7.41 -7.31 4.46
N VAL A 64 8.28 -6.69 3.65
CA VAL A 64 9.69 -7.06 3.50
C VAL A 64 10.62 -6.02 4.13
N GLY A 65 10.21 -4.75 4.20
CA GLY A 65 10.98 -3.71 4.88
C GLY A 65 10.23 -2.39 5.00
N TYR A 66 10.67 -1.56 5.94
CA TYR A 66 10.23 -0.18 6.07
C TYR A 66 11.32 0.74 5.52
N ASP A 67 11.01 1.43 4.42
CA ASP A 67 11.80 2.58 4.00
C ASP A 67 11.51 3.69 5.02
N ILE A 68 12.38 3.85 6.01
CA ILE A 68 12.38 5.03 6.86
C ILE A 68 12.96 6.14 5.99
N GLU A 69 12.11 6.93 5.34
CA GLU A 69 12.55 8.24 4.89
C GLU A 69 12.87 9.05 6.13
N LEU A 70 14.15 9.07 6.51
CA LEU A 70 14.71 10.06 7.43
C LEU A 70 14.60 11.41 6.73
N THR A 71 13.42 12.01 6.77
CA THR A 71 13.23 13.42 6.40
C THR A 71 14.07 14.22 7.39
N HIS A 72 15.13 14.84 6.88
CA HIS A 72 16.11 15.69 7.54
C HIS A 72 15.69 16.20 8.94
N ILE A 73 16.25 15.60 10.00
CA ILE A 73 16.55 16.36 11.21
C ILE A 73 17.66 17.34 10.81
N LYS A 74 17.28 18.53 10.33
CA LYS A 74 18.20 19.67 10.40
C LYS A 74 18.43 19.91 11.89
N ARG A 75 19.58 19.48 12.39
CA ARG A 75 20.12 20.06 13.62
C ARG A 75 20.37 21.53 13.31
N SER A 76 19.50 22.38 13.82
CA SER A 76 19.78 23.80 13.99
C SER A 76 20.81 23.88 15.11
N ASP A 77 22.09 23.72 14.78
CA ASP A 77 23.15 24.11 15.70
C ASP A 77 23.11 25.64 15.77
N SER A 78 22.72 26.15 16.93
CA SER A 78 22.74 27.57 17.32
C SER A 78 23.89 27.77 18.29
#